data_AF-A0A287CVE7-F1
#
_entry.id   AF-A0A287CVE7-F1
#
_cell.length_a   1.000
_cell.length_b   1.000
_cell.length_c   1.000
_cell.angle_alpha   90.00
_cell.angle_beta   90.00
_cell.angle_gamma   90.00
#
_symmetry.space_group_name_H-M   'P 1'
#
loop_
_entity.id
_entity.type
_entity.pdbx_description
1 polymer ?
#
loop_
_entity_poly.entity_id
_entity_poly.type
_entity_poly.pdbx_seq_one_letter_code
_entity_poly.pdbx_strand_id
1 'polypeptide(L)' 'LMAGTDDCYTSARGCTATLGNFAKATFDAISKTYKTVFTKSPCQKFTHHLVKTHTRVSVQRVQAAAAT' A
#
# COMPACT_ATOMS: atom_id res chain seq x y z
N LEU A 1 16.13 -10.77 -3.98
CA LEU A 1 14.72 -11.22 -3.79
C LEU A 1 13.86 -10.02 -3.36
N MET A 2 12.57 -10.00 -3.69
CA MET A 2 11.70 -8.81 -3.51
C MET A 2 11.37 -8.46 -2.05
N ALA A 3 11.41 -9.43 -1.14
CA ALA A 3 11.07 -9.23 0.28
C ALA A 3 12.27 -8.79 1.15
N GLY A 4 13.48 -8.70 0.59
CA GLY A 4 14.68 -8.33 1.35
C GLY A 4 15.13 -9.35 2.40
N THR A 5 14.62 -10.59 2.36
CA THR A 5 15.04 -11.68 3.25
C THR A 5 16.34 -12.33 2.75
N ASP A 6 17.33 -12.42 3.63
CA ASP A 6 18.63 -13.06 3.35
C ASP A 6 18.50 -14.59 3.35
N ASP A 7 17.94 -15.14 4.44
CA ASP A 7 17.69 -16.58 4.60
C ASP A 7 16.25 -16.88 5.04
N CYS A 8 15.63 -17.89 4.40
CA CYS A 8 14.29 -18.36 4.76
C CYS A 8 14.12 -19.84 4.40
N TYR A 9 13.84 -20.69 5.39
CA TYR A 9 13.32 -22.02 5.14
C TYR A 9 11.83 -21.95 4.78
N THR A 10 11.43 -22.64 3.71
CA THR A 10 10.05 -22.59 3.20
C THR A 10 9.42 -23.98 3.16
N SER A 11 8.12 -24.03 3.44
CA SER A 11 7.30 -25.22 3.26
C SER A 11 5.96 -24.78 2.69
N ALA A 12 5.51 -25.45 1.63
CA ALA A 12 4.28 -25.12 0.94
C ALA A 12 3.42 -26.38 0.86
N ARG A 13 2.13 -26.26 1.19
CA ARG A 13 1.15 -27.34 1.17
C ARG A 13 -0.15 -26.85 0.51
N GLY A 14 -0.88 -27.75 -0.13
CA GLY A 14 -2.11 -27.44 -0.86
C GLY A 14 -1.89 -27.26 -2.37
N CYS A 15 -2.82 -26.59 -3.06
CA CYS A 15 -2.79 -26.38 -4.52
C CYS A 15 -1.78 -25.28 -4.92
N THR A 16 -0.51 -25.52 -4.66
CA THR A 16 0.62 -24.60 -4.92
C THR A 16 1.18 -24.75 -6.34
N ALA A 17 0.64 -25.69 -7.13
CA ALA A 17 1.06 -25.93 -8.51
C ALA A 17 0.80 -24.74 -9.44
N THR A 18 -0.14 -23.85 -9.07
CA THR A 18 -0.37 -22.61 -9.80
C THR A 18 0.45 -21.47 -9.20
N LEU A 19 1.10 -20.69 -10.07
CA LEU A 19 1.94 -19.56 -9.67
C LEU A 19 1.17 -18.55 -8.81
N GLY A 20 -0.07 -18.25 -9.17
CA GLY A 20 -0.91 -17.29 -8.46
C GLY A 20 -1.17 -17.69 -7.00
N ASN A 21 -1.48 -18.97 -6.75
CA ASN A 21 -1.73 -19.46 -5.39
C ASN A 21 -0.45 -19.43 -4.55
N PHE A 22 0.67 -19.85 -5.12
CA PHE A 22 1.96 -19.83 -4.42
C PHE A 22 2.44 -18.41 -4.11
N ALA A 23 2.33 -17.49 -5.08
CA ALA A 23 2.68 -16.09 -4.90
C ALA A 23 1.81 -15.42 -3.83
N LYS A 24 0.49 -15.68 -3.86
CA LYS A 24 -0.43 -15.15 -2.85
C LYS A 24 -0.12 -15.71 -1.46
N ALA A 25 0.10 -17.01 -1.31
CA ALA A 25 0.43 -17.62 -0.03
C ALA A 25 1.74 -17.06 0.55
N THR A 26 2.73 -16.83 -0.30
CA THR A 26 4.01 -16.21 0.08
C THR A 26 3.83 -14.76 0.52
N PHE A 27 3.05 -13.97 -0.24
CA PHE A 27 2.71 -12.60 0.12
C PHE A 27 1.97 -12.52 1.46
N ASP A 28 0.99 -13.39 1.68
CA ASP A 28 0.22 -13.46 2.93
C ASP A 28 1.14 -13.84 4.12
N ALA A 29 2.09 -14.75 3.92
CA ALA A 29 3.07 -15.14 4.94
C ALA A 29 4.00 -13.97 5.31
N ILE A 30 4.54 -13.26 4.31
CA ILE A 30 5.39 -12.08 4.51
C ILE A 30 4.58 -10.95 5.19
N SER A 31 3.34 -10.71 4.75
CA SER A 31 2.50 -9.63 5.30
C SER A 31 2.26 -9.79 6.80
N LYS A 32 2.18 -11.04 7.29
CA LYS A 32 1.99 -11.34 8.72
C LYS A 32 3.21 -11.03 9.60
N THR A 33 4.40 -10.88 9.03
CA THR A 33 5.60 -10.51 9.82
C THR A 33 5.61 -9.02 10.18
N TYR A 34 4.87 -8.19 9.44
CA TYR A 34 4.71 -6.78 9.76
C TYR A 34 3.77 -6.60 10.96
N LYS A 35 4.34 -6.26 12.11
CA LYS A 35 3.58 -5.84 13.29
C LYS A 35 3.03 -4.44 13.06
N THR A 36 1.71 -4.29 13.04
CA THR A 36 1.07 -2.98 12.84
C THR A 36 1.14 -2.17 14.13
N VAL A 37 1.91 -1.08 14.13
CA VAL A 37 1.83 -0.07 15.19
C VAL A 37 0.71 0.90 14.81
N PHE A 38 -0.30 1.01 15.67
CA PHE A 38 -1.37 1.97 15.43
C PHE A 38 -0.85 3.38 15.69
N THR A 39 -0.76 4.17 14.62
CA THR A 39 -0.36 5.58 14.67
C THR A 39 -1.42 6.41 13.96
N LYS A 40 -1.48 7.71 14.26
CA LYS A 40 -2.38 8.62 13.52
C LYS A 40 -2.10 8.53 12.03
N SER A 41 -3.14 8.45 11.22
CA SER A 41 -2.98 8.34 9.77
C SER A 41 -2.25 9.56 9.22
N PRO A 42 -1.45 9.43 8.15
CA PRO A 42 -0.78 10.55 7.51
C PRO A 42 -1.77 11.66 7.12
N CYS A 43 -2.96 11.30 6.62
CA CYS A 43 -4.00 12.26 6.27
C CYS A 43 -4.41 13.12 7.47
N GLN A 44 -4.56 12.52 8.65
CA GLN A 44 -4.89 13.25 9.87
C GLN A 44 -3.70 14.06 10.41
N LYS A 45 -2.47 13.54 10.29
CA LYS A 45 -1.25 14.20 10.77
C LYS A 45 -0.91 15.44 9.94
N PHE A 46 -1.19 15.41 8.64
CA PHE A 46 -0.80 16.45 7.69
C PHE A 46 -1.98 17.27 7.15
N THR A 47 -3.13 17.26 7.84
CA THR A 47 -4.36 17.94 7.41
C THR A 47 -4.13 19.37 6.95
N HIS A 48 -3.39 20.18 7.72
CA HIS A 48 -3.11 21.57 7.36
C HIS A 48 -2.36 21.71 6.02
N HIS A 49 -1.36 20.86 5.80
CA HIS A 49 -0.59 20.85 4.55
C HIS A 49 -1.42 20.37 3.36
N LEU A 50 -2.24 19.33 3.57
CA LEU A 50 -3.14 18.78 2.57
C LEU A 50 -4.21 19.80 2.15
N VAL A 51 -4.83 20.50 3.10
CA VAL A 51 -5.80 21.58 2.78
C VAL A 51 -5.14 22.67 1.94
N LYS A 52 -3.94 23.13 2.33
CA LYS A 52 -3.26 24.20 1.60
C LYS A 52 -2.91 23.83 0.15
N THR A 53 -2.48 22.59 -0.07
CA THR A 53 -1.92 22.15 -1.36
C THR A 53 -2.97 21.52 -2.26
N HIS A 54 -3.80 20.63 -1.69
CA HIS A 54 -4.76 19.83 -2.45
C HIS A 54 -6.06 20.60 -2.75
N THR A 55 -6.52 21.51 -1.88
CA THR A 55 -7.69 22.34 -2.19
C THR A 55 -7.39 23.28 -3.35
N ARG A 56 -6.19 23.88 -3.42
CA ARG A 56 -5.79 24.74 -4.55
C ARG A 56 -5.75 23.99 -5.87
N VAL A 57 -5.10 22.82 -5.89
CA VAL A 57 -5.01 21.97 -7.09
C VAL A 57 -6.39 21.49 -7.54
N SER A 58 -7.26 21.07 -6.61
CA SER A 58 -8.63 20.66 -6.93
C SER A 58 -9.47 21.83 -7.48
N VAL A 59 -9.38 23.01 -6.89
CA VAL A 59 -10.12 24.21 -7.35
C VAL A 59 -9.68 24.63 -8.76
N GLN A 60 -8.38 24.68 -9.02
CA GLN A 60 -7.85 25.03 -10.35
C GLN A 60 -8.27 24.01 -11.43
N ARG A 61 -8.29 22.72 -11.10
CA ARG A 61 -8.71 21.67 -12.03
C ARG A 61 -10.20 21.75 -12.37
N VAL A 62 -11.04 22.08 -11.38
CA VAL A 62 -12.48 22.28 -11.58
C VAL A 62 -12.75 23.52 -12.43
N GLN A 63 -12.03 24.63 -12.19
CA GLN A 63 -12.16 25.84 -13.01
C GLN A 63 -11.70 25.63 -14.46
N ALA A 64 -10.62 24.88 -14.69
CA ALA A 64 -10.16 24.54 -16.03
C ALA A 64 -11.14 23.64 -16.78
N ALA A 65 -11.76 22.67 -16.09
CA ALA A 65 -12.76 21.77 -16.67
C ALA A 65 -14.12 22.44 -16.96
N ALA A 66 -14.46 23.51 -16.23
CA ALA A 66 -15.68 24.28 -16.45
C ALA A 66 -15.52 25.38 -17.53
N ALA A 67 -14.30 25.64 -17.99
CA ALA A 67 -13.98 26.64 -19.01
C ALA A 67 -13.83 26.05 -20.43
N THR A 68 -14.17 24.78 -20.61
CA THR A 68 -14.20 24.07 -21.91
C THR A 68 -15.63 23.80 -22.32
#